data_AF-A0A645A7R2-F1
#
_entry.id   AF-A0A645A7R2-F1
#
_cell.length_a   1.000
_cell.length_b   1.000
_cell.length_c   1.000
_cell.angle_alpha   90.00
_cell.angle_beta   90.00
_cell.angle_gamma   90.00
#
_symmetry.space_group_name_H-M   'P 1'
#
loop_
_entity.id
_entity.type
_entity.pdbx_description
1 polymer ?
#
loop_
_entity_poly.entity_id
_entity_poly.type
_entity_poly.pdbx_seq_one_letter_code
_entity_poly.pdbx_strand_id
1 'polypeptide(L)'
;MEPGWNVKYKKSSRSICTLYPKENHFTCLISIGIKEAVETELIMQSFDLYLMELYQNTKPFNGSRWLMIDVTSQEILENVKTLINIRVKPKIAALNI
;
A
#
# COMPACT_ATOMS: atom_id res chain seq x y z
N MET A 1 10.96 12.87 5.20
CA MET A 1 11.75 11.63 5.05
C MET A 1 11.89 11.02 6.43
N GLU A 2 11.66 9.71 6.56
CA GLU A 2 11.93 9.05 7.84
C GLU A 2 13.43 8.83 8.01
N PRO A 3 14.00 9.10 9.21
CA PRO A 3 15.40 8.82 9.48
C PRO A 3 15.66 7.31 9.47
N GLY A 4 16.86 6.90 9.02
CA GLY A 4 17.27 5.51 8.99
C GLY A 4 17.39 4.94 7.57
N TRP A 5 16.97 3.68 7.39
CA TRP A 5 17.06 2.95 6.13
C TRP A 5 15.68 2.46 5.67
N ASN A 6 15.57 2.07 4.40
CA ASN A 6 14.34 1.53 3.84
C ASN A 6 14.61 0.42 2.82
N VAL A 7 13.60 -0.42 2.60
CA VAL A 7 13.59 -1.44 1.54
C VAL A 7 12.57 -1.03 0.50
N LYS A 8 13.04 -0.75 -0.73
CA LYS A 8 12.16 -0.40 -1.84
C LYS A 8 11.87 -1.63 -2.71
N TYR A 9 10.60 -2.02 -2.75
CA TYR A 9 10.11 -3.05 -3.67
C TYR A 9 9.69 -2.40 -4.99
N LYS A 10 10.20 -2.92 -6.11
CA LYS A 10 9.89 -2.42 -7.45
C LYS A 10 9.79 -3.57 -8.45
N LYS A 11 8.99 -3.37 -9.50
CA LYS A 11 8.96 -4.19 -10.71
C LYS A 11 9.45 -3.33 -11.88
N SER A 12 10.64 -3.64 -12.39
CA SER A 12 11.34 -2.78 -13.36
C SER A 12 11.49 -1.35 -12.81
N SER A 13 10.97 -0.34 -13.51
CA SER A 13 10.95 1.06 -13.07
C SER A 13 9.77 1.41 -12.15
N ARG A 14 8.76 0.54 -12.04
CA ARG A 14 7.54 0.81 -11.26
C ARG A 14 7.75 0.47 -9.79
N SER A 15 7.67 1.47 -8.92
CA SER A 15 7.67 1.28 -7.46
C SER A 15 6.42 0.54 -7.02
N ILE A 16 6.56 -0.51 -6.21
CA ILE A 16 5.44 -1.24 -5.59
C ILE A 16 5.13 -0.61 -4.24
N CYS A 17 6.07 -0.71 -3.29
CA CYS A 17 6.01 -0.07 -1.99
C CYS A 17 7.44 0.18 -1.46
N THR A 18 7.56 0.98 -0.41
CA THR A 18 8.79 1.16 0.35
C THR A 18 8.52 0.84 1.81
N LEU A 19 9.31 -0.03 2.43
CA LEU A 19 9.20 -0.35 3.85
C LEU A 19 10.25 0.41 4.65
N TYR A 20 9.81 1.08 5.71
CA TYR A 20 10.65 1.74 6.69
C TYR A 20 10.59 0.93 8.00
N PRO A 21 11.65 0.20 8.35
CA PRO A 21 11.70 -0.57 9.59
C PRO A 21 11.60 0.32 10.83
N LYS A 22 10.88 -0.15 11.84
CA LYS A 22 10.72 0.47 13.16
C LYS A 22 10.99 -0.58 14.24
N GLU A 23 11.00 -0.15 15.50
CA GLU A 23 11.00 -1.09 16.62
C GLU A 23 9.66 -1.85 16.63
N ASN A 24 9.74 -3.19 16.48
CA ASN A 24 8.61 -4.13 16.49
C ASN A 24 7.58 -4.03 15.35
N HIS A 25 7.77 -3.16 14.36
CA HIS A 25 6.88 -3.03 13.20
C HIS A 25 7.61 -2.37 12.02
N PHE A 26 6.87 -2.07 10.94
CA PHE A 26 7.39 -1.25 9.84
C PHE A 26 6.29 -0.35 9.28
N THR A 27 6.69 0.78 8.70
CA THR A 27 5.79 1.64 7.93
C THR A 27 5.91 1.28 6.45
N CYS A 28 4.81 0.95 5.80
CA CYS A 28 4.72 0.67 4.38
C CYS A 28 4.22 1.91 3.63
N LEU A 29 5.07 2.50 2.79
CA LEU A 29 4.67 3.54 1.84
C LEU A 29 4.11 2.89 0.58
N ILE A 30 2.83 3.13 0.31
CA ILE A 30 2.16 2.74 -0.94
C ILE A 30 1.67 4.00 -1.66
N SER A 31 1.93 4.06 -2.96
CA SER A 31 1.33 5.06 -3.85
C SER A 31 0.09 4.45 -4.48
N ILE A 32 -1.06 5.08 -4.33
CA ILE A 32 -2.30 4.75 -5.05
C ILE A 32 -2.42 5.73 -6.20
N GLY A 33 -2.16 5.27 -7.43
CA GLY A 33 -2.27 6.12 -8.61
C GLY A 33 -3.71 6.31 -9.03
N ILE A 34 -3.94 7.28 -9.92
CA ILE A 34 -5.27 7.59 -10.46
C ILE A 34 -6.00 6.37 -11.06
N LYS A 35 -5.25 5.43 -11.65
CA LYS A 35 -5.81 4.19 -12.24
C LYS A 35 -6.25 3.16 -11.19
N GLU A 36 -5.75 3.27 -9.97
CA GLU A 36 -6.05 2.38 -8.86
C GLU A 36 -7.08 2.98 -7.88
N ALA A 37 -7.32 4.30 -7.94
CA ALA A 37 -8.13 5.03 -6.96
C ALA A 37 -9.57 4.50 -6.85
N VAL A 38 -10.25 4.30 -7.98
CA VAL A 38 -11.65 3.82 -8.00
C VAL A 38 -11.78 2.43 -7.35
N GLU A 39 -10.87 1.51 -7.71
CA GLU A 39 -10.86 0.15 -7.14
C GLU A 39 -10.52 0.18 -5.64
N THR A 40 -9.58 1.05 -5.24
CA THR A 40 -9.22 1.25 -3.84
C THR A 40 -10.39 1.81 -3.03
N GLU A 41 -11.13 2.78 -3.57
CA GLU A 41 -12.28 3.41 -2.91
C GLU A 41 -13.44 2.43 -2.74
N LEU A 42 -13.66 1.54 -3.70
CA LEU A 42 -14.69 0.51 -3.62
C LEU A 42 -14.45 -0.47 -2.47
N ILE A 43 -13.19 -0.86 -2.25
CA ILE A 43 -12.84 -1.81 -1.18
C ILE A 43 -12.54 -1.15 0.16
N MET A 44 -12.33 0.18 0.20
CA MET A 44 -11.88 0.90 1.40
C MET A 44 -12.80 0.69 2.60
N GLN A 45 -14.11 0.58 2.38
CA GLN A 45 -15.09 0.35 3.45
C GLN A 45 -14.97 -1.02 4.13
N SER A 46 -14.23 -1.95 3.53
CA SER A 46 -13.93 -3.27 4.11
C SER A 46 -12.64 -3.31 4.93
N PHE A 47 -11.86 -2.22 4.93
CA PHE A 47 -10.62 -2.13 5.69
C PHE A 47 -10.88 -1.68 7.13
N ASP A 48 -9.86 -1.84 7.95
CA ASP A 48 -9.86 -1.32 9.30
C ASP A 48 -10.04 0.21 9.33
N LEU A 49 -10.61 0.72 10.41
CA LEU A 49 -10.89 2.16 10.57
C LEU A 49 -9.63 3.02 10.41
N TYR A 50 -8.47 2.53 10.86
CA TYR A 50 -7.21 3.26 10.73
C TYR A 50 -6.83 3.49 9.26
N LEU A 51 -6.92 2.47 8.41
CA LEU A 51 -6.68 2.63 6.97
C LEU A 51 -7.73 3.49 6.27
N MET A 52 -9.01 3.37 6.67
CA MET A 52 -10.08 4.21 6.14
C MET A 52 -9.82 5.70 6.40
N GLU A 53 -9.52 6.05 7.66
CA GLU A 53 -9.22 7.41 8.07
C GLU A 53 -7.93 7.93 7.42
N LEU A 54 -6.87 7.11 7.39
CA LEU A 54 -5.62 7.45 6.72
C LEU A 54 -5.86 7.77 5.24
N TYR A 55 -6.63 6.94 4.54
CA TYR A 55 -6.97 7.18 3.15
C TYR A 55 -7.72 8.50 3.00
N GLN A 56 -8.81 8.72 3.74
CA GLN A 56 -9.65 9.92 3.65
C GLN A 56 -8.86 11.21 3.91
N ASN A 57 -7.97 11.20 4.90
CA ASN A 57 -7.18 12.36 5.31
C ASN A 57 -5.97 12.64 4.41
N THR A 58 -5.51 11.66 3.62
CA THR A 58 -4.35 11.83 2.75
C THR A 58 -4.77 12.36 1.38
N LYS A 59 -4.56 13.64 1.06
CA LYS A 59 -4.91 14.16 -0.29
C LYS A 59 -3.98 13.62 -1.38
N PRO A 60 -4.48 13.35 -2.60
CA PRO A 60 -3.62 13.04 -3.74
C PRO A 60 -2.69 14.20 -4.09
N PHE A 61 -1.46 13.88 -4.49
CA PHE A 61 -0.46 14.81 -5.02
C PHE A 61 0.17 14.22 -6.29
N ASN A 62 0.32 15.02 -7.34
CA ASN A 62 0.84 14.58 -8.65
C ASN A 62 0.20 13.28 -9.17
N GLY A 63 -1.14 13.20 -9.11
CA GLY A 63 -1.90 12.05 -9.64
C GLY A 63 -1.82 10.77 -8.81
N SER A 64 -1.32 10.84 -7.57
CA SER A 64 -1.29 9.69 -6.67
C SER A 64 -1.47 10.06 -5.20
N ARG A 65 -2.09 9.18 -4.41
CA ARG A 65 -2.22 9.29 -2.96
C ARG A 65 -1.13 8.45 -2.29
N TRP A 66 -0.32 9.03 -1.41
CA TRP A 66 0.81 8.35 -0.79
C TRP A 66 0.49 8.01 0.66
N LEU A 67 0.22 6.74 0.95
CA LEU A 67 -0.17 6.27 2.27
C LEU A 67 1.07 5.75 2.99
N MET A 68 1.39 6.35 4.14
CA MET A 68 2.38 5.81 5.09
C MET A 68 1.61 4.97 6.11
N ILE A 69 1.63 3.65 5.92
CA ILE A 69 0.80 2.72 6.70
C ILE A 69 1.67 2.02 7.74
N ASP A 70 1.43 2.23 9.02
CA ASP A 70 2.10 1.51 10.10
C ASP A 70 1.53 0.10 10.21
N VAL A 71 2.32 -0.90 9.85
CA VAL A 71 1.92 -2.31 9.84
C VAL A 71 2.20 -2.93 11.20
N THR A 72 1.26 -2.75 12.11
CA THR A 72 1.39 -3.16 13.53
C THR A 72 0.59 -4.41 13.88
N SER A 73 -0.24 -4.91 12.95
CA SER A 73 -1.07 -6.10 13.14
C SER A 73 -1.15 -6.95 11.87
N GLN A 74 -1.57 -8.21 12.02
CA GLN A 74 -1.81 -9.11 10.90
C GLN A 74 -2.93 -8.59 9.98
N GLU A 75 -3.95 -7.97 10.54
CA GLU A 75 -5.08 -7.40 9.78
C GLU A 75 -4.61 -6.26 8.86
N ILE A 76 -3.82 -5.33 9.39
CA ILE A 76 -3.23 -4.23 8.59
C ILE A 76 -2.32 -4.80 7.51
N LEU A 77 -1.56 -5.86 7.80
CA LEU A 77 -0.71 -6.52 6.82
C LEU A 77 -1.52 -7.09 5.64
N GLU A 78 -2.67 -7.71 5.90
CA GLU A 78 -3.54 -8.23 4.82
C GLU A 78 -4.19 -7.11 4.01
N ASN A 79 -4.59 -6.00 4.64
CA ASN A 79 -5.09 -4.82 3.94
C ASN A 79 -4.00 -4.19 3.04
N VAL A 80 -2.76 -4.11 3.55
CA VAL A 80 -1.58 -3.67 2.79
C VAL A 80 -1.31 -4.58 1.58
N LYS A 81 -1.37 -5.91 1.75
CA LYS A 81 -1.23 -6.85 0.63
C LYS A 81 -2.33 -6.65 -0.42
N THR A 82 -3.55 -6.37 0.01
CA THR A 82 -4.68 -6.07 -0.89
C THR A 82 -4.41 -4.80 -1.71
N LEU A 83 -3.94 -3.72 -1.09
CA LEU A 83 -3.53 -2.50 -1.81
C LEU A 83 -2.38 -2.75 -2.79
N ILE A 84 -1.41 -3.58 -2.41
CA ILE A 84 -0.31 -3.99 -3.30
C ILE A 84 -0.86 -4.76 -4.50
N ASN A 85 -1.84 -5.66 -4.31
CA ASN A 85 -2.46 -6.41 -5.40
C ASN A 85 -3.21 -5.50 -6.38
N ILE A 86 -3.96 -4.51 -5.88
CA ILE A 86 -4.62 -3.49 -6.72
C ILE A 86 -3.58 -2.71 -7.54
N ARG A 87 -2.45 -2.34 -6.90
CA ARG A 87 -1.38 -1.59 -7.57
C ARG A 87 -0.65 -2.42 -8.62
N VAL A 88 -0.26 -3.65 -8.29
CA VAL A 88 0.58 -4.46 -9.16
C VAL A 88 -0.23 -5.14 -10.25
N LYS A 89 -1.48 -5.53 -9.97
CA LYS A 89 -2.33 -6.41 -10.80
C LYS A 89 -1.50 -7.58 -11.34
N PRO A 90 -0.94 -8.42 -10.45
CA PRO A 90 -0.12 -9.53 -10.89
C PRO A 90 -0.94 -10.38 -11.86
N LYS A 91 -0.38 -10.68 -13.03
CA LYS A 91 -0.95 -11.73 -13.87
C LYS A 91 -0.92 -12.98 -13.00
N ILE A 92 -2.07 -13.57 -12.72
CA ILE A 92 -2.13 -14.92 -12.16
C ILE A 92 -1.35 -15.76 -13.17
N ALA A 93 -0.12 -16.15 -12.82
CA ALA A 93 0.52 -17.23 -13.54
C ALA A 93 -0.47 -18.38 -13.42
N ALA A 94 -0.94 -18.91 -14.54
CA ALA A 94 -1.79 -20.10 -14.52
C ALA A 94 -1.15 -21.07 -13.53
N LEU A 95 -1.84 -21.31 -12.42
CA LEU A 95 -1.46 -22.31 -11.46
C LEU A 95 -1.59 -23.61 -12.25
N ASN A 96 -0.46 -24.07 -12.79
CA ASN A 96 -0.31 -25.43 -13.25
C ASN A 96 -0.33 -26.29 -11.98
N ILE A 97 -1.54 -26.59 -11.51
CA ILE A 97 -1.81 -27.71 -10.61
C ILE A 97 -2.27 -28.87 -11.49
#